data_AF-Q9D2T1-F1
#
_entry.id   AF-Q9D2T1-F1
#
_cell.length_a   1.000
_cell.length_b   1.000
_cell.length_c   1.000
_cell.angle_alpha   90.00
_cell.angle_beta   90.00
_cell.angle_gamma   90.00
#
_symmetry.space_group_name_H-M   'P 1'
#
loop_
_entity.id
_entity.type
_entity.pdbx_description
1 polymer ?
#
loop_
_entity_poly.entity_id
_entity_poly.type
_entity_poly.pdbx_seq_one_letter_code
_entity_poly.pdbx_strand_id
1 'polypeptide(L)'
;MTDPKESDNLQTSRRILKTKTILKNKIHSAISKKAQADNFEILTPGSSYWTSKREGQVQLRMGKDPLDNEPPVTVPDLIMSAATKYSHYLAIGSKYKKSWQLLTYIEYYEACRRAAKAFLKVRLLCKQVHR
;
A
#
# COMPACT_ATOMS: atom_id res chain seq x y z
N MET A 1 17.22 39.33 -45.25
CA MET A 1 16.32 38.51 -46.08
C MET A 1 16.06 37.24 -45.28
N THR A 2 14.96 37.21 -44.52
CA THR A 2 14.68 36.21 -43.50
C THR A 2 13.77 35.13 -44.05
N ASP A 3 14.19 33.87 -43.94
CA ASP A 3 13.50 32.70 -44.48
C ASP A 3 12.11 32.49 -43.84
N PRO A 4 11.02 32.29 -44.62
CA PRO A 4 9.66 32.12 -44.08
C PRO A 4 9.37 30.75 -43.45
N LYS A 5 10.38 29.90 -43.21
CA LYS A 5 10.20 28.48 -42.87
C LYS A 5 10.35 28.14 -41.38
N GLU A 6 10.74 29.10 -40.54
CA GLU A 6 11.07 28.84 -39.12
C GLU A 6 9.95 29.19 -38.11
N SER A 7 8.88 29.86 -38.55
CA SER A 7 7.73 30.20 -37.68
C SER A 7 6.71 29.07 -37.53
N ASP A 8 6.61 28.17 -38.50
CA ASP A 8 5.56 27.12 -38.54
C ASP A 8 5.87 25.93 -37.63
N ASN A 9 7.15 25.68 -37.35
CA ASN A 9 7.58 24.55 -36.53
C ASN A 9 7.36 24.77 -35.03
N LEU A 10 7.45 26.03 -34.55
CA LEU A 10 7.10 26.38 -33.18
C LEU A 10 5.58 26.40 -32.95
N GLN A 11 4.78 26.80 -33.95
CA GLN A 11 3.32 26.79 -33.85
C GLN A 11 2.75 25.36 -33.86
N THR A 12 3.31 24.49 -34.69
CA THR A 12 2.91 23.07 -34.77
C THR A 12 3.25 22.32 -33.48
N SER A 13 4.44 22.56 -32.91
CA SER A 13 4.86 21.97 -31.63
C SER A 13 3.98 22.39 -30.45
N ARG A 14 3.54 23.66 -30.41
CA ARG A 14 2.59 24.16 -29.38
C ARG A 14 1.19 23.53 -29.52
N ARG A 15 0.72 23.23 -30.74
CA ARG A 15 -0.56 22.54 -30.96
C ARG A 15 -0.53 21.07 -30.52
N ILE A 16 0.60 20.38 -30.74
CA ILE A 16 0.78 18.97 -30.33
C ILE A 16 0.88 18.84 -28.80
N LEU A 17 1.56 19.77 -28.12
CA LEU A 17 1.64 19.74 -26.65
C LEU A 17 0.27 20.04 -26.01
N LYS A 18 -0.49 21.00 -26.56
CA LYS A 18 -1.86 21.32 -26.10
C LYS A 18 -2.83 20.16 -26.27
N THR A 19 -2.79 19.45 -27.41
CA THR A 19 -3.65 18.27 -27.65
C THR A 19 -3.27 17.07 -26.79
N LYS A 20 -1.97 16.83 -26.54
CA LYS A 20 -1.51 15.82 -25.56
C LYS A 20 -2.01 16.13 -24.14
N THR A 21 -2.05 17.39 -23.72
CA THR A 21 -2.57 17.79 -22.40
C THR A 21 -4.09 17.65 -22.30
N ILE A 22 -4.84 18.00 -23.36
CA ILE A 22 -6.30 17.85 -23.40
C ILE A 22 -6.70 16.35 -23.35
N LEU A 23 -5.99 15.48 -24.07
CA LEU A 23 -6.27 14.04 -24.03
C LEU A 23 -5.91 13.41 -22.67
N LYS A 24 -4.80 13.81 -22.05
CA LYS A 24 -4.43 13.38 -20.69
C LYS A 24 -5.46 13.80 -19.63
N ASN A 25 -5.98 15.02 -19.71
CA ASN A 25 -7.00 15.51 -18.78
C ASN A 25 -8.35 14.79 -18.97
N LYS A 26 -8.66 14.36 -20.19
CA LYS A 26 -9.84 13.52 -20.49
C LYS A 26 -9.69 12.10 -19.92
N ILE A 27 -8.47 11.56 -19.89
CA ILE A 27 -8.17 10.25 -19.28
C ILE A 27 -8.27 10.32 -17.74
N HIS A 28 -7.74 11.36 -17.09
CA HIS A 28 -7.87 11.51 -15.63
C HIS A 28 -9.33 11.71 -15.17
N SER A 29 -10.15 12.42 -15.94
CA SER A 29 -11.58 12.61 -15.64
C SER A 29 -12.44 11.38 -15.94
N ALA A 30 -12.06 10.55 -16.93
CA ALA A 30 -12.73 9.28 -17.20
C ALA A 30 -12.38 8.19 -16.17
N ILE A 31 -11.13 8.18 -15.65
CA ILE A 31 -10.73 7.31 -14.53
C ILE A 31 -11.44 7.74 -13.24
N SER A 32 -11.61 9.05 -13.00
CA SER A 32 -12.34 9.55 -11.84
C SER A 32 -13.86 9.26 -11.87
N LYS A 33 -14.45 8.98 -13.05
CA LYS A 33 -15.87 8.62 -13.20
C LYS A 33 -16.17 7.12 -13.25
N LYS A 34 -15.15 6.25 -13.16
CA LYS A 34 -15.30 4.78 -13.11
C LYS A 34 -15.05 4.17 -11.73
N ALA A 35 -14.97 4.99 -10.69
CA ALA A 35 -14.87 4.55 -9.29
C ALA A 35 -16.21 4.59 -8.55
N GLN A 36 -17.34 4.45 -9.26
CA GLN A 36 -18.67 4.33 -8.64
C GLN A 36 -19.50 3.29 -9.40
N ALA A 37 -19.25 2.02 -9.09
CA ALA A 37 -20.26 0.95 -9.10
C ALA A 37 -19.72 -0.31 -8.38
N ASP A 38 -18.92 -0.14 -7.33
CA ASP A 38 -18.82 -1.18 -6.32
C ASP A 38 -19.92 -0.81 -5.32
N ASN A 39 -20.87 -1.72 -5.08
CA ASN A 39 -21.94 -1.57 -4.10
C ASN A 39 -21.34 -1.22 -2.73
N PHE A 40 -21.13 0.07 -2.45
CA PHE A 40 -20.95 0.57 -1.11
C PHE A 40 -22.36 0.69 -0.55
N GLU A 41 -22.91 -0.48 -0.19
CA GLU A 41 -24.01 -0.56 0.75
C GLU A 41 -23.69 0.44 1.86
N ILE A 42 -24.58 1.40 2.11
CA ILE A 42 -24.38 2.40 3.16
C ILE A 42 -24.39 1.61 4.48
N LEU A 43 -23.23 1.10 4.87
CA LEU A 43 -23.03 0.39 6.11
C LEU A 43 -23.19 1.43 7.21
N THR A 44 -24.38 1.49 7.80
CA THR A 44 -24.61 2.26 9.02
C THR A 44 -23.55 1.83 10.03
N PRO A 45 -22.71 2.74 10.55
CA PRO A 45 -21.73 2.39 11.55
C PRO A 45 -22.40 1.64 12.69
N GLY A 46 -21.84 0.51 13.12
CA GLY A 46 -22.38 -0.24 14.25
C GLY A 46 -22.53 0.67 15.46
N SER A 47 -23.52 0.42 16.33
CA SER A 47 -23.71 1.23 17.55
C SER A 47 -22.72 0.89 18.67
N SER A 48 -21.95 -0.20 18.51
CA SER A 48 -21.02 -0.73 19.51
C SER A 48 -19.59 -0.76 18.98
N TYR A 49 -18.61 -0.47 19.84
CA TYR A 49 -17.18 -0.59 19.52
C TYR A 49 -16.63 -2.02 19.62
N TRP A 50 -17.46 -2.98 20.03
CA TRP A 50 -17.08 -4.39 20.16
C TRP A 50 -18.27 -5.30 19.86
N THR A 51 -17.98 -6.52 19.42
CA THR A 51 -18.98 -7.58 19.20
C THR A 51 -18.37 -8.93 19.55
N SER A 52 -19.18 -9.85 20.06
CA SER A 52 -18.87 -11.29 20.13
C SER A 52 -19.55 -12.08 19.01
N LYS A 53 -20.47 -11.46 18.27
CA LYS A 53 -21.17 -12.08 17.13
C LYS A 53 -20.25 -12.08 15.91
N ARG A 54 -20.19 -13.21 15.20
CA ARG A 54 -19.37 -13.39 13.99
C ARG A 54 -19.69 -12.33 12.93
N GLU A 55 -20.97 -12.03 12.72
CA GLU A 55 -21.46 -11.05 11.74
C GLU A 55 -21.89 -9.73 12.38
N GLY A 56 -21.50 -9.48 13.64
CA GLY A 56 -21.83 -8.23 14.31
C GLY A 56 -21.09 -7.05 13.71
N GLN A 57 -21.80 -5.98 13.37
CA GLN A 57 -21.18 -4.72 12.93
C GLN A 57 -20.62 -3.97 14.14
N VAL A 58 -19.45 -3.34 13.96
CA VAL A 58 -18.82 -2.51 14.99
C VAL A 58 -18.50 -1.13 14.45
N GLN A 59 -18.53 -0.15 15.33
CA GLN A 59 -18.05 1.19 15.04
C GLN A 59 -16.52 1.21 15.06
N LEU A 60 -15.90 1.62 13.96
CA LEU A 60 -14.47 1.93 13.96
C LEU A 60 -14.25 3.24 14.72
N ARG A 61 -13.19 3.28 15.53
CA ARG A 61 -12.79 4.49 16.25
C ARG A 61 -12.02 5.38 15.30
N MET A 62 -12.71 6.38 14.73
CA MET A 62 -12.09 7.37 13.85
C MET A 62 -11.58 8.54 14.69
N GLY A 63 -10.33 8.95 14.46
CA GLY A 63 -9.75 10.12 15.10
C GLY A 63 -10.23 11.42 14.47
N LYS A 64 -9.99 12.54 15.15
CA LYS A 64 -10.43 13.87 14.69
C LYS A 64 -9.56 14.39 13.55
N ASP A 65 -8.30 13.95 13.51
CA ASP A 65 -7.34 14.31 12.49
C ASP A 65 -7.33 13.25 11.38
N PRO A 66 -7.13 13.66 10.11
CA PRO A 66 -7.09 12.70 8.99
C PRO A 66 -5.91 11.72 9.10
N LEU A 67 -4.84 12.10 9.82
CA LEU A 67 -3.69 11.23 10.06
C LEU A 67 -4.02 10.05 10.99
N ASP A 68 -4.95 10.26 11.94
CA ASP A 68 -5.42 9.21 12.85
C ASP A 68 -6.28 8.15 12.15
N ASN A 69 -6.67 8.43 10.90
CA ASN A 69 -7.56 7.62 10.08
C ASN A 69 -6.80 6.97 8.91
N GLU A 70 -5.48 6.86 8.98
CA GLU A 70 -4.68 6.13 7.98
C GLU A 70 -5.11 4.64 7.93
N PRO A 71 -5.22 4.03 6.74
CA PRO A 71 -5.51 2.61 6.62
C PRO A 71 -4.53 1.76 7.45
N PRO A 72 -5.00 0.73 8.16
CA PRO A 72 -4.13 -0.11 8.95
C PRO A 72 -3.14 -0.86 8.04
N VAL A 73 -1.86 -0.76 8.36
CA VAL A 73 -0.79 -1.51 7.70
C VAL A 73 -0.48 -2.77 8.50
N THR A 74 -0.37 -3.92 7.82
CA THR A 74 0.01 -5.16 8.51
C THR A 74 1.51 -5.14 8.84
N VAL A 75 1.88 -5.77 9.96
CA VAL A 75 3.30 -5.88 10.35
C VAL A 75 4.17 -6.51 9.25
N PRO A 76 3.75 -7.59 8.56
CA PRO A 76 4.49 -8.12 7.42
C PRO A 76 4.69 -7.11 6.28
N ASP A 77 3.65 -6.33 5.93
CA ASP A 77 3.74 -5.33 4.85
C ASP A 77 4.68 -4.19 5.23
N LEU A 78 4.63 -3.75 6.49
CA LEU A 78 5.55 -2.76 7.02
C LEU A 78 7.00 -3.23 6.88
N ILE A 79 7.31 -4.46 7.31
CA ILE A 79 8.66 -5.02 7.21
C ILE A 79 9.08 -5.17 5.74
N MET A 80 8.17 -5.59 4.85
CA MET A 80 8.45 -5.72 3.41
C MET A 80 8.79 -4.36 2.78
N SER A 81 8.06 -3.31 3.13
CA SER A 81 8.34 -1.94 2.66
C SER A 81 9.71 -1.46 3.14
N ALA A 82 10.06 -1.72 4.41
CA ALA A 82 11.35 -1.39 4.99
C ALA A 82 12.49 -2.16 4.31
N ALA A 83 12.29 -3.45 4.04
CA ALA A 83 13.26 -4.29 3.34
C ALA A 83 13.47 -3.88 1.88
N THR A 84 12.45 -3.32 1.22
CA THR A 84 12.59 -2.79 -0.14
C THR A 84 13.34 -1.46 -0.17
N LYS A 85 13.12 -0.60 0.84
CA LYS A 85 13.73 0.74 0.89
C LYS A 85 15.14 0.74 1.48
N TYR A 86 15.41 -0.14 2.44
CA TYR A 86 16.65 -0.17 3.23
C TYR A 86 17.29 -1.56 3.23
N SER A 87 17.29 -2.24 2.09
CA SER A 87 17.67 -3.66 1.97
C SER A 87 19.00 -4.02 2.63
N HIS A 88 20.04 -3.21 2.41
CA HIS A 88 21.40 -3.46 2.90
C HIS A 88 21.67 -2.92 4.31
N TYR A 89 20.72 -2.23 4.93
CA TYR A 89 20.88 -1.73 6.28
C TYR A 89 20.66 -2.84 7.30
N LEU A 90 21.40 -2.77 8.40
CA LEU A 90 21.24 -3.68 9.53
C LEU A 90 19.88 -3.45 10.19
N ALA A 91 19.13 -4.54 10.39
CA ALA A 91 17.82 -4.53 11.03
C ALA A 91 17.89 -5.04 12.47
N ILE A 92 18.59 -6.16 12.69
CA ILE A 92 18.65 -6.81 13.99
C ILE A 92 20.04 -7.43 14.25
N GLY A 93 20.50 -7.33 15.49
CA GLY A 93 21.67 -8.01 16.00
C GLY A 93 21.28 -8.91 17.16
N SER A 94 21.62 -10.20 17.08
CA SER A 94 21.41 -11.16 18.16
C SER A 94 22.72 -11.81 18.55
N LYS A 95 22.90 -12.13 19.84
CA LYS A 95 24.08 -12.84 20.33
C LYS A 95 23.76 -14.33 20.41
N TYR A 96 24.46 -15.13 19.62
CA TYR A 96 24.27 -16.58 19.60
C TYR A 96 25.56 -17.31 20.01
N LYS A 97 25.46 -18.10 21.09
CA LYS A 97 26.54 -18.88 21.73
C LYS A 97 27.75 -18.04 22.19
N LYS A 98 28.50 -17.42 21.27
CA LYS A 98 29.61 -16.48 21.54
C LYS A 98 29.82 -15.44 20.42
N SER A 99 29.06 -15.50 19.32
CA SER A 99 29.18 -14.57 18.20
C SER A 99 27.94 -13.66 18.10
N TRP A 100 28.15 -12.47 17.53
CA TRP A 100 27.07 -11.60 17.11
C TRP A 100 26.62 -12.01 15.71
N GLN A 101 25.34 -12.32 15.57
CA GLN A 101 24.67 -12.52 14.30
C GLN A 101 23.90 -11.26 13.98
N LEU A 102 24.35 -10.58 12.93
CA LEU A 102 23.75 -9.38 12.40
C LEU A 102 23.00 -9.74 11.13
N LEU A 103 21.77 -9.27 11.00
CA LEU A 103 20.95 -9.47 9.81
C LEU A 103 20.55 -8.11 9.23
N THR A 104 20.66 -8.00 7.92
CA THR A 104 20.09 -6.89 7.15
C THR A 104 18.57 -7.00 7.06
N TYR A 105 17.89 -5.91 6.68
CA TYR A 105 16.43 -5.93 6.52
C TYR A 105 15.95 -7.00 5.52
N ILE A 106 16.68 -7.21 4.43
CA ILE A 106 16.31 -8.22 3.43
C ILE A 106 16.48 -9.65 3.98
N GLU A 107 17.59 -9.94 4.65
CA GLU A 107 17.85 -11.25 5.25
C GLU A 107 16.86 -11.57 6.37
N TYR A 108 16.54 -10.57 7.19
CA TYR A 108 15.54 -10.69 8.24
C TYR A 108 14.14 -11.02 7.67
N TYR A 109 13.70 -10.27 6.65
CA TYR A 109 12.43 -10.52 5.98
C TYR A 109 12.34 -11.94 5.39
N GLU A 110 13.40 -12.39 4.71
CA GLU A 110 13.46 -13.74 4.13
C GLU A 110 13.46 -14.84 5.20
N ALA A 111 14.15 -14.64 6.32
CA ALA A 111 14.14 -15.58 7.44
C ALA A 111 12.73 -15.73 8.03
N CYS A 112 12.04 -14.62 8.28
CA CYS A 112 10.65 -14.63 8.74
C CYS A 112 9.72 -15.34 7.75
N ARG A 113 9.85 -15.06 6.44
CA ARG A 113 9.04 -15.69 5.40
C ARG A 113 9.28 -17.20 5.31
N ARG A 114 10.52 -17.65 5.45
CA ARG A 114 10.86 -19.09 5.48
C ARG A 114 10.25 -19.78 6.69
N ALA A 115 10.37 -19.18 7.88
CA ALA A 115 9.77 -19.71 9.11
C ALA A 115 8.24 -19.79 8.98
N ALA A 116 7.60 -18.72 8.51
CA ALA A 116 6.15 -18.70 8.28
C ALA A 116 5.70 -19.80 7.30
N LYS A 117 6.42 -19.98 6.17
CA LYS A 117 6.12 -21.06 5.20
C LYS A 117 6.23 -22.45 5.82
N ALA A 118 7.21 -22.66 6.70
CA ALA A 118 7.32 -23.91 7.45
C ALA A 118 6.11 -24.11 8.37
N PHE A 119 5.68 -23.08 9.10
CA PHE A 119 4.51 -23.15 9.98
C PHE A 119 3.21 -23.46 9.24
N LEU A 120 3.02 -22.89 8.03
CA LEU A 120 1.90 -23.23 7.17
C LEU A 120 1.94 -24.72 6.78
N LYS A 121 3.13 -25.26 6.47
CA LYS A 121 3.31 -26.67 6.13
C LYS A 121 2.97 -27.61 7.30
N VAL A 122 3.33 -27.23 8.54
CA VAL A 122 2.96 -28.00 9.75
C VAL A 122 1.57 -27.67 10.30
N ARG A 123 0.73 -26.92 9.56
CA ARG A 123 -0.65 -26.53 9.93
C ARG A 123 -0.76 -25.81 11.28
N LEU A 124 0.26 -25.06 11.68
CA LEU A 124 0.26 -24.22 12.89
C LEU A 124 -0.37 -22.83 12.65
N LEU A 125 -1.29 -22.72 11.69
CA LEU A 125 -2.08 -21.52 11.51
C LEU A 125 -2.89 -21.25 12.77
N CYS A 126 -3.05 -19.97 13.13
CA CYS A 126 -3.81 -19.50 14.28
C CYS A 126 -5.04 -20.39 14.46
N LYS A 127 -5.00 -21.28 15.46
CA LYS A 127 -6.21 -21.96 15.90
C LYS A 127 -7.10 -20.83 16.38
N GLN A 128 -8.07 -20.45 15.56
CA GLN A 128 -9.21 -19.65 16.00
C GLN A 128 -9.75 -20.38 17.22
N VAL A 129 -9.42 -19.86 18.41
CA VAL A 129 -10.01 -20.30 19.66
C VAL A 129 -11.49 -19.96 19.52
N HIS A 130 -12.27 -20.91 19.04
CA HIS A 130 -13.72 -20.86 19.13
C HIS A 130 -14.04 -20.82 20.63
N ARG A 131 -14.48 -19.67 21.10
CA ARG A 131 -15.19 -19.51 22.37
C ARG A 131 -16.63 -19.14 22.04
#